data_AF-A0A8X6MX86-F1
#
_entry.id   AF-A0A8X6MX86-F1
#
_cell.length_a   1.000
_cell.length_b   1.000
_cell.length_c   1.000
_cell.angle_alpha   90.00
_cell.angle_beta   90.00
_cell.angle_gamma   90.00
#
_symmetry.space_group_name_H-M   'P 1'
#
loop_
_entity.id
_entity.type
_entity.pdbx_description
1 polymer ?
#
loop_
_entity_poly.entity_id
_entity_poly.type
_entity_poly.pdbx_seq_one_letter_code
_entity_poly.pdbx_strand_id
1 'polypeptide(L)'
;MSYEDSAAAINIARVLVKILPFWRGNSEIWFTQMGSQFILAGIAMEITKFHHVISVLQPEESDIVGDIILSSPAEKQTLPIKG
;
A
#
# COMPACT_ATOMS: atom_id res chain seq x y z
N MET A 1 8.33 -35.63 27.80
CA MET A 1 8.41 -35.40 26.35
C MET A 1 7.70 -34.08 26.09
N SER A 2 8.46 -32.99 26.05
CA SER A 2 7.96 -31.62 25.95
C SER A 2 7.53 -31.33 24.53
N TYR A 3 6.25 -31.03 24.32
CA TYR A 3 5.78 -30.34 23.12
C TYR A 3 5.96 -28.84 23.33
N GLU A 4 7.23 -28.42 23.41
CA GLU A 4 7.54 -27.05 23.03
C GLU A 4 7.47 -27.04 21.51
N ASP A 5 6.24 -26.97 21.00
CA ASP A 5 5.99 -26.50 19.65
C ASP A 5 6.46 -25.06 19.65
N SER A 6 7.76 -24.92 19.38
CA SER A 6 8.42 -23.67 19.09
C SER A 6 7.69 -23.15 17.88
N ALA A 7 6.63 -22.38 18.14
CA ALA A 7 6.09 -21.42 17.20
C ALA A 7 7.28 -20.52 16.88
N ALA A 8 8.06 -20.95 15.89
CA ALA A 8 9.22 -20.27 15.39
C ALA A 8 8.70 -18.88 15.09
N ALA A 9 9.04 -17.93 15.97
CA ALA A 9 8.57 -16.58 15.87
C ALA A 9 8.98 -16.12 14.48
N ILE A 10 7.99 -16.01 13.59
CA ILE A 10 8.23 -15.52 12.23
C ILE A 10 8.65 -14.08 12.45
N ASN A 11 9.97 -13.86 12.48
CA ASN A 11 10.55 -12.53 12.44
C ASN A 11 10.28 -12.00 11.04
N ILE A 12 9.07 -11.50 10.83
CA ILE A 12 8.73 -10.69 9.67
C ILE A 12 9.51 -9.40 9.85
N ALA A 13 10.75 -9.36 9.36
CA ALA A 13 11.45 -8.13 9.14
C ALA A 13 10.61 -7.36 8.11
N ARG A 14 9.74 -6.47 8.59
CA ARG A 14 8.89 -5.66 7.72
C ARG A 14 9.83 -4.76 6.93
N VAL A 15 10.07 -5.12 5.67
CA VAL A 15 10.83 -4.28 4.75
C VAL A 15 10.05 -2.98 4.66
N LEU A 16 10.62 -1.92 5.22
CA LEU A 16 10.05 -0.59 5.14
C LEU A 16 9.99 -0.25 3.65
N VAL A 17 8.79 0.01 3.12
CA VAL A 17 8.63 0.52 1.75
C VAL A 17 9.54 1.73 1.65
N LYS A 18 10.54 1.66 0.77
CA LYS A 18 11.40 2.81 0.54
C LYS A 18 10.53 3.85 -0.15
N ILE A 19 10.15 4.88 0.59
CA ILE A 19 9.34 5.98 0.05
C ILE A 19 10.20 6.69 -0.99
N LEU A 20 9.90 6.43 -2.26
CA LEU A 20 10.52 7.12 -3.39
C LEU A 20 9.77 8.44 -3.60
N PRO A 21 10.45 9.58 -3.76
CA PRO A 21 9.77 10.82 -4.12
C PRO A 21 8.98 10.63 -5.42
N PHE A 22 7.79 11.20 -5.49
CA PHE A 22 6.95 11.09 -6.68
C PHE A 22 7.63 11.71 -7.90
N TRP A 23 7.66 10.97 -9.01
CA TRP A 23 8.28 11.44 -10.25
C TRP A 23 7.22 11.91 -11.25
N ARG A 24 6.82 13.19 -11.15
CA ARG A 24 5.85 13.82 -12.06
C ARG A 24 6.16 13.61 -13.56
N GLY A 25 7.43 13.75 -13.95
CA GLY A 25 7.87 13.65 -15.34
C GLY A 25 7.82 12.23 -15.94
N ASN A 26 7.72 11.19 -15.10
CA ASN A 26 7.60 9.80 -15.56
C ASN A 26 6.86 8.95 -14.53
N SER A 27 5.58 9.26 -14.33
CA SER A 27 4.73 8.62 -13.33
C SER A 27 4.54 7.13 -13.59
N GLU A 28 4.49 6.68 -14.84
CA GLU A 28 4.32 5.28 -15.21
C GLU A 28 5.49 4.39 -14.73
N ILE A 29 6.73 4.85 -14.93
CA ILE A 29 7.90 4.15 -14.39
C ILE A 29 7.89 4.16 -12.87
N TRP A 30 7.52 5.28 -12.25
CA TRP A 30 7.43 5.38 -10.79
C TRP A 30 6.40 4.40 -10.21
N PHE A 31 5.21 4.28 -10.82
CA PHE A 31 4.20 3.31 -10.41
C PHE A 31 4.68 1.87 -10.56
N THR A 32 5.40 1.55 -11.64
CA THR A 32 6.00 0.23 -11.85
C THR A 32 7.03 -0.11 -10.75
N GLN A 33 7.85 0.87 -10.36
CA GLN A 33 8.80 0.72 -9.27
C GLN A 33 8.10 0.54 -7.91
N MET A 34 7.05 1.31 -7.63
CA MET A 34 6.23 1.16 -6.42
C MET A 34 5.55 -0.21 -6.36
N GLY A 35 5.04 -0.73 -7.47
CA GLY A 35 4.52 -2.10 -7.57
C GLY A 35 5.55 -3.14 -7.14
N SER A 36 6.80 -2.99 -7.59
CA SER A 36 7.91 -3.86 -7.17
C SER A 36 8.21 -3.73 -5.67
N GLN A 37 8.18 -2.51 -5.11
CA GLN A 37 8.36 -2.30 -3.67
C GLN A 37 7.24 -2.95 -2.85
N PHE A 38 6.00 -2.90 -3.30
CA PHE A 38 4.89 -3.58 -2.64
C PHE A 38 5.05 -5.09 -2.62
N ILE A 39 5.51 -5.69 -3.72
CA ILE A 39 5.83 -7.13 -3.77
C ILE A 39 6.93 -7.47 -2.76
N LEU A 40 8.02 -6.71 -2.74
CA LEU A 40 9.14 -6.92 -1.82
C LEU A 40 8.76 -6.74 -0.35
N ALA A 41 7.83 -5.82 -0.06
CA ALA A 41 7.31 -5.56 1.28
C ALA A 41 6.16 -6.49 1.69
N GLY A 42 5.72 -7.41 0.82
CA GLY A 42 4.59 -8.31 1.08
C GLY A 42 3.23 -7.59 1.17
N ILE A 43 3.10 -6.41 0.55
CA ILE A 43 1.86 -5.63 0.55
C ILE A 43 0.96 -6.13 -0.58
N ALA A 44 -0.01 -6.97 -0.22
CA ALA A 44 -0.96 -7.56 -1.17
C ALA A 44 -2.28 -6.77 -1.26
N MET A 45 -2.72 -6.13 -0.18
CA MET A 45 -4.01 -5.44 -0.11
C MET A 45 -3.98 -4.15 -0.94
N GLU A 46 -4.88 -4.06 -1.94
CA GLU A 46 -5.00 -2.88 -2.82
C GLU A 46 -5.23 -1.58 -2.05
N ILE A 47 -6.05 -1.63 -0.99
CA ILE A 47 -6.28 -0.45 -0.15
C ILE A 47 -4.99 0.04 0.54
N THR A 48 -4.12 -0.88 0.94
CA THR A 48 -2.82 -0.52 1.54
C THR A 48 -1.87 0.07 0.50
N LYS A 49 -1.86 -0.46 -0.72
CA LYS A 49 -1.09 0.11 -1.84
C LYS A 49 -1.56 1.51 -2.19
N PHE A 50 -2.88 1.72 -2.24
CA PHE A 50 -3.50 3.02 -2.47
C PHE A 50 -3.07 4.04 -1.41
N HIS A 51 -3.18 3.69 -0.12
CA HIS A 51 -2.75 4.58 0.96
C HIS A 51 -1.25 4.89 0.92
N HIS A 52 -0.42 3.92 0.54
CA HIS A 52 1.00 4.18 0.32
C HIS A 52 1.22 5.19 -0.81
N VAL A 53 0.57 5.03 -1.97
CA VAL A 53 0.73 5.95 -3.10
C VAL A 53 0.32 7.37 -2.72
N ILE A 54 -0.87 7.55 -2.14
CA ILE A 54 -1.37 8.91 -1.81
C ILE A 54 -0.48 9.60 -0.76
N SER A 55 0.09 8.85 0.19
CA SER A 55 0.95 9.43 1.24
C SER A 55 2.25 10.05 0.73
N VAL A 56 2.61 9.77 -0.52
CA VAL A 56 3.85 10.23 -1.17
C VAL A 56 3.62 11.41 -2.11
N LEU A 57 2.36 11.68 -2.49
CA LEU A 57 2.00 12.82 -3.32
C LEU A 57 2.17 14.12 -2.53
N GLN A 58 2.69 15.17 -3.17
CA GLN A 58 2.69 16.51 -2.57
C GLN A 58 1.29 17.14 -2.78
N PRO A 59 1.00 18.28 -2.13
CA PRO A 59 -0.29 18.94 -2.26
C PRO A 59 -0.67 19.23 -3.71
N GLU A 60 0.29 19.65 -4.53
CA GLU A 60 0.03 20.01 -5.93
C GLU A 60 -0.39 18.80 -6.77
N GLU A 61 0.15 17.61 -6.53
CA GLU A 61 -0.32 16.39 -7.19
C GLU A 61 -1.62 15.87 -6.59
N SER A 62 -1.79 16.01 -5.28
CA SER A 62 -3.02 15.60 -4.59
C SER A 62 -4.23 16.38 -5.07
N ASP A 63 -4.08 17.67 -5.38
CA ASP A 63 -5.13 18.51 -5.96
C ASP A 63 -5.55 18.01 -7.36
N ILE A 64 -4.61 17.49 -8.16
CA ILE A 64 -4.88 16.96 -9.51
C ILE A 64 -5.73 15.68 -9.45
N VAL A 65 -5.48 14.82 -8.46
CA VAL A 65 -6.16 13.52 -8.30
C VAL A 65 -7.15 13.53 -7.13
N GLY A 66 -7.61 14.71 -6.70
CA GLY A 66 -8.41 14.87 -5.50
C GLY A 66 -9.72 14.10 -5.56
N ASP A 67 -10.36 14.03 -6.72
CA ASP A 67 -11.55 13.23 -6.96
C ASP A 67 -11.30 11.72 -6.77
N ILE A 68 -10.15 11.22 -7.19
CA ILE A 68 -9.73 9.81 -7.00
C ILE A 68 -9.42 9.55 -5.52
N ILE A 69 -8.76 10.48 -4.84
CA ILE A 69 -8.45 10.36 -3.40
C ILE A 69 -9.74 10.35 -2.59
N LEU A 70 -10.69 11.24 -2.91
CA LEU A 70 -11.97 11.37 -2.22
C LEU A 70 -12.96 10.23 -2.56
N SER A 71 -12.78 9.54 -3.69
CA SER A 71 -13.58 8.37 -4.08
C SER A 71 -12.92 7.03 -3.70
N SER A 72 -12.06 7.04 -2.67
CA SER A 72 -11.25 5.90 -2.22
C SER A 72 -12.01 4.57 -2.27
N PRO A 73 -11.39 3.47 -2.76
CA PRO A 73 -11.99 2.14 -2.80
C PRO A 73 -12.51 1.63 -1.44
N ALA A 74 -12.05 2.22 -0.32
CA ALA A 74 -12.55 1.91 1.02
C ALA A 74 -14.06 2.13 1.18
N GLU A 75 -14.66 3.12 0.50
CA GLU A 75 -16.10 3.36 0.59
C GLU A 75 -16.93 2.22 -0.01
N LYS A 76 -16.39 1.43 -0.93
CA LYS A 76 -17.11 0.31 -1.56
C LYS A 76 -16.98 -1.02 -0.79
N GLN A 77 -16.06 -1.14 0.17
CA GLN A 77 -15.82 -2.38 0.91
C GLN A 77 -16.69 -2.53 2.17
N THR A 78 -17.44 -1.49 2.59
CA THR A 78 -18.31 -1.54 3.77
C THR A 78 -19.79 -1.54 3.40
N LEU A 79 -20.23 -2.54 2.65
CA LEU A 79 -21.62 -2.99 2.79
C LEU A 79 -21.58 -4.31 3.55
N PRO A 80 -21.96 -4.34 4.85
CA PRO A 80 -22.19 -5.62 5.51
C PRO A 80 -23.28 -6.32 4.72
N ILE A 81 -22.96 -7.51 4.22
CA ILE A 81 -23.92 -8.48 3.72
C ILE A 81 -25.06 -8.60 4.74
N LYS A 82 -26.21 -8.00 4.45
CA LYS A 82 -27.39 -8.08 5.29
C LYS A 82 -28.01 -9.46 5.02
N GLY A 83 -27.89 -10.34 6.01
CA GLY A 83 -28.62 -11.61 6.06
C GLY A 83 -30.10 -11.43 6.31
#